data_AF-A0A3D3L1V7-F1
#
_entry.id   AF-A0A3D3L1V7-F1
#
_cell.length_a   1.000
_cell.length_b   1.000
_cell.length_c   1.000
_cell.angle_alpha   90.00
_cell.angle_beta   90.00
_cell.angle_gamma   90.00
#
_symmetry.space_group_name_H-M   'P 1'
#
loop_
_entity.id
_entity.type
_entity.pdbx_description
1 polymer ?
#
loop_
_entity_poly.entity_id
_entity_poly.type
_entity_poly.pdbx_seq_one_letter_code
_entity_poly.pdbx_strand_id
1 'polypeptide(L)'
;MRYKWLILIFFIFTQLVAQDVDKYLALVRAGRIGEVRNTLPGLLSKFPNDPGVLFLKALMTVDGESAIQQYRSLTKNYPDSPY
;
A
#
# COMPACT_ATOMS: atom_id res chain seq x y z
N MET A 1 29.01 -16.50 17.87
CA MET A 1 27.89 -17.21 17.19
C MET A 1 26.57 -17.18 17.99
N ARG A 2 26.31 -16.16 18.84
CA ARG A 2 25.09 -16.10 19.68
C ARG A 2 23.97 -15.21 19.12
N TYR A 3 24.31 -14.26 18.25
CA TYR A 3 23.37 -13.30 17.66
C TYR A 3 22.83 -13.72 16.28
N LYS A 4 23.37 -14.79 15.67
CA LYS A 4 22.93 -15.27 14.35
C LYS A 4 21.43 -15.62 14.31
N TRP A 5 20.92 -16.18 15.41
CA TRP A 5 19.49 -16.49 15.56
C TRP A 5 18.62 -15.24 15.74
N LEU A 6 19.13 -14.19 16.40
CA LEU A 6 18.43 -12.90 16.54
C LEU A 6 18.30 -12.17 15.19
N ILE A 7 19.32 -12.24 14.33
CA ILE A 7 19.27 -11.68 12.97
C ILE A 7 18.22 -12.41 12.11
N LEU A 8 18.13 -13.74 12.24
CA LEU A 8 17.14 -14.54 11.51
C LEU A 8 15.70 -14.20 11.94
N ILE A 9 15.46 -14.06 13.25
CA ILE A 9 14.14 -13.68 13.80
C ILE A 9 13.75 -12.26 13.35
N PHE A 10 14.69 -11.33 13.34
CA PHE A 10 14.46 -9.97 12.84
C PHE A 10 14.04 -9.98 11.35
N PHE A 11 14.67 -10.82 10.52
CA PHE A 11 14.35 -10.92 9.10
C PHE A 11 12.98 -11.54 8.81
N ILE A 12 12.49 -12.44 9.66
CA ILE A 12 11.12 -13.00 9.53
C ILE A 12 10.07 -11.96 9.93
N PHE A 13 10.37 -11.12 10.93
CA PHE A 13 9.43 -10.11 11.42
C PHE A 13 9.22 -8.96 10.43
N THR A 14 10.23 -8.58 9.64
CA THR A 14 10.09 -7.54 8.60
C THR A 14 9.18 -7.97 7.44
N GLN A 15 9.08 -9.27 7.16
CA GLN A 15 8.24 -9.79 6.07
C GLN A 15 6.74 -9.81 6.41
N LEU A 16 6.37 -9.77 7.70
CA LEU A 16 4.97 -9.80 8.15
C LEU A 16 4.26 -8.45 8.00
N VAL A 17 5.00 -7.34 7.90
CA VAL A 17 4.44 -5.98 7.83
C VAL A 17 4.00 -5.61 6.40
N ALA A 18 4.42 -6.35 5.37
CA ALA A 18 4.16 -6.02 3.97
C ALA A 18 2.77 -6.45 3.43
N GLN A 19 1.93 -7.12 4.22
CA GLN A 19 0.81 -7.91 3.66
C GLN A 19 -0.54 -7.20 3.49
N ASP A 20 -0.74 -5.99 4.01
CA ASP A 20 -2.10 -5.41 4.07
C ASP A 20 -2.60 -4.83 2.73
N VAL A 21 -1.75 -4.09 2.00
CA VAL A 21 -2.15 -3.42 0.74
C VAL A 21 -2.36 -4.42 -0.41
N ASP A 22 -1.52 -5.45 -0.49
CA ASP A 22 -1.57 -6.49 -1.53
C ASP A 22 -2.91 -7.21 -1.59
N LYS A 23 -3.55 -7.40 -0.43
CA LYS A 23 -4.90 -7.98 -0.35
C LYS A 23 -5.92 -7.14 -1.11
N TYR A 24 -5.88 -5.82 -0.95
CA TYR A 24 -6.80 -4.92 -1.66
C TYR A 24 -6.48 -4.85 -3.15
N LEU A 25 -5.20 -4.88 -3.53
CA LEU A 25 -4.79 -4.98 -4.93
C LEU A 25 -5.28 -6.27 -5.59
N ALA A 26 -5.27 -7.40 -4.86
CA ALA A 26 -5.85 -8.65 -5.34
C ALA A 26 -7.36 -8.54 -5.59
N LEU A 27 -8.09 -7.84 -4.70
CA LEU A 27 -9.51 -7.55 -4.91
C LEU A 27 -9.74 -6.68 -6.15
N VAL A 28 -8.91 -5.66 -6.37
CA VAL A 28 -8.98 -4.82 -7.58
C VAL A 28 -8.78 -5.67 -8.83
N ARG A 29 -7.74 -6.53 -8.86
CA ARG A 29 -7.48 -7.43 -9.99
C ARG A 29 -8.62 -8.42 -10.24
N ALA A 30 -9.33 -8.84 -9.19
CA ALA A 30 -10.51 -9.69 -9.29
C ALA A 30 -11.79 -8.93 -9.70
N GLY A 31 -11.71 -7.63 -10.02
CA GLY A 31 -12.85 -6.80 -10.37
C GLY A 31 -13.73 -6.37 -9.18
N ARG A 32 -13.32 -6.66 -7.95
CA ARG A 32 -14.07 -6.35 -6.71
C ARG A 32 -13.81 -4.91 -6.23
N ILE A 33 -13.96 -3.95 -7.15
CA ILE A 33 -13.64 -2.53 -6.94
C ILE A 33 -14.50 -1.89 -5.84
N GLY A 34 -15.79 -2.25 -5.77
CA GLY A 34 -16.72 -1.69 -4.79
C GLY A 34 -16.31 -1.97 -3.34
N GLU A 35 -15.78 -3.15 -3.07
CA GLU A 35 -15.32 -3.53 -1.72
C GLU A 35 -14.10 -2.73 -1.29
N VAL A 36 -13.14 -2.57 -2.20
CA VAL A 36 -11.94 -1.77 -1.95
C VAL A 36 -12.34 -0.32 -1.68
N ARG A 37 -13.24 0.24 -2.50
CA ARG A 37 -13.76 1.62 -2.31
C ARG A 37 -14.43 1.81 -0.95
N ASN A 38 -15.20 0.84 -0.46
CA ASN A 38 -15.86 0.93 0.85
C ASN A 38 -14.88 0.88 2.03
N THR A 39 -13.76 0.16 1.89
CA THR A 39 -12.74 0.04 2.94
C THR A 39 -11.69 1.15 2.93
N LEU A 40 -11.49 1.81 1.78
CA LEU A 40 -10.43 2.79 1.55
C LEU A 40 -10.44 3.98 2.53
N PRO A 41 -11.59 4.59 2.90
CA PRO A 41 -11.60 5.66 3.89
C PRO A 41 -11.03 5.23 5.26
N GLY A 42 -11.32 4.00 5.68
CA GLY A 42 -10.78 3.43 6.91
C GLY A 42 -9.27 3.20 6.85
N LEU A 43 -8.76 2.76 5.69
CA LEU A 43 -7.32 2.62 5.45
C LEU A 43 -6.62 3.98 5.50
N LEU A 44 -7.16 5.00 4.82
CA LEU A 44 -6.59 6.34 4.80
C LEU A 44 -6.57 7.00 6.19
N SER A 45 -7.56 6.70 7.03
CA SER A 45 -7.59 7.19 8.42
C SER A 45 -6.50 6.56 9.29
N LYS A 46 -6.27 5.24 9.12
CA LYS A 46 -5.26 4.51 9.91
C LYS A 46 -3.83 4.69 9.39
N PHE A 47 -3.69 4.81 8.07
CA PHE A 47 -2.41 4.81 7.36
C PHE A 47 -2.34 5.96 6.34
N PRO A 48 -2.43 7.22 6.77
CA PRO A 48 -2.55 8.37 5.87
C PRO A 48 -1.32 8.61 4.98
N ASN A 49 -0.14 8.13 5.40
CA ASN A 49 1.14 8.33 4.74
C ASN A 49 1.75 7.01 4.23
N ASP A 50 0.98 5.92 4.19
CA ASP A 50 1.45 4.66 3.63
C ASP A 50 1.39 4.72 2.09
N PRO A 51 2.51 4.46 1.39
CA PRO A 51 2.56 4.62 -0.06
C PRO A 51 1.64 3.64 -0.80
N GLY A 52 1.41 2.44 -0.27
CA GLY A 52 0.50 1.47 -0.88
C GLY A 52 -0.97 1.86 -0.72
N VAL A 53 -1.36 2.43 0.43
CA VAL A 53 -2.70 3.00 0.64
C VAL A 53 -2.92 4.23 -0.24
N LEU A 54 -1.92 5.09 -0.39
CA LEU A 54 -1.97 6.24 -1.29
C LEU A 54 -2.04 5.81 -2.77
N PHE A 55 -1.32 4.74 -3.14
CA PHE A 55 -1.45 4.12 -4.47
C PHE A 55 -2.85 3.58 -4.72
N LEU A 56 -3.44 2.84 -3.75
CA LEU A 56 -4.82 2.37 -3.84
C LEU A 56 -5.81 3.53 -4.02
N LYS A 57 -5.60 4.65 -3.33
CA LYS A 57 -6.43 5.85 -3.49
C LYS A 57 -6.36 6.40 -4.91
N ALA A 58 -5.15 6.54 -5.47
CA ALA A 58 -4.97 6.98 -6.85
C ALA A 58 -5.65 6.01 -7.83
N LEU A 59 -5.48 4.70 -7.62
CA LEU A 59 -6.07 3.65 -8.47
C LEU A 59 -7.61 3.63 -8.46
N MET A 60 -8.22 3.99 -7.32
CA MET A 60 -9.68 4.06 -7.17
C MET A 60 -10.29 5.41 -7.60
N THR A 61 -9.45 6.39 -7.96
CA THR A 61 -9.87 7.72 -8.39
C THR A 61 -10.42 7.65 -9.81
N VAL A 62 -11.67 8.10 -10.00
CA VAL A 62 -12.35 8.08 -11.32
C VAL A 62 -11.84 9.19 -12.23
N ASP A 63 -11.56 10.36 -11.65
CA ASP A 63 -11.01 11.50 -12.40
C ASP A 63 -9.53 11.25 -12.74
N GLY A 64 -9.24 11.10 -14.03
CA GLY A 64 -7.91 10.70 -14.50
C GLY A 64 -6.81 11.73 -14.19
N GLU A 65 -7.12 13.02 -14.29
CA GLU A 65 -6.16 14.09 -13.98
C GLU A 65 -5.79 14.09 -12.49
N SER A 66 -6.80 13.97 -11.61
CA SER A 66 -6.59 13.81 -10.17
C SER A 66 -5.78 12.55 -9.85
N ALA A 67 -6.04 11.43 -10.53
CA ALA A 67 -5.26 10.21 -10.36
C ALA A 67 -3.78 10.43 -10.74
N ILE A 68 -3.52 11.06 -11.89
CA ILE A 68 -2.16 11.40 -12.35
C ILE A 68 -1.44 12.29 -11.34
N GLN A 69 -2.10 13.31 -10.81
CA GLN A 69 -1.51 14.19 -9.79
C GLN A 69 -1.14 13.41 -8.52
N GLN A 70 -2.01 12.49 -8.09
CA GLN A 70 -1.76 11.64 -6.93
C GLN A 70 -0.57 10.70 -7.16
N TYR A 71 -0.46 10.06 -8.34
CA TYR A 71 0.70 9.24 -8.69
C TYR A 71 2.00 10.05 -8.72
N ARG A 72 2.00 11.24 -9.32
CA ARG A 72 3.17 12.13 -9.31
C ARG A 72 3.61 12.48 -7.89
N SER A 73 2.65 12.77 -7.01
CA SER A 73 2.92 13.05 -5.60
C SER A 73 3.55 11.82 -4.90
N LEU A 74 3.03 10.63 -5.18
CA LEU A 74 3.56 9.37 -4.64
C LEU A 74 5.01 9.16 -5.06
N THR A 75 5.33 9.20 -6.35
CA THR A 75 6.70 9.01 -6.86
C THR A 75 7.67 10.07 -6.32
N LYS A 76 7.20 11.30 -6.11
CA LYS A 76 8.03 12.37 -5.56
C LYS A 76 8.34 12.16 -4.08
N ASN A 77 7.35 11.75 -3.29
CA ASN A 77 7.47 11.67 -1.84
C ASN A 77 7.99 10.31 -1.35
N TYR A 78 7.80 9.25 -2.14
CA TYR A 78 8.19 7.88 -1.83
C TYR A 78 8.92 7.22 -3.02
N PRO A 79 10.06 7.76 -3.45
CA PRO A 79 10.75 7.33 -4.68
C PRO A 79 11.24 5.87 -4.64
N ASP A 80 11.49 5.33 -3.44
CA ASP A 80 11.95 3.95 -3.24
C ASP A 80 10.79 2.98 -2.95
N SER A 81 9.53 3.44 -3.02
CA SER A 81 8.37 2.58 -2.80
C SER A 81 8.22 1.57 -3.94
N PRO A 82 7.78 0.33 -3.65
CA PRO A 82 7.38 -0.61 -4.70
C PRO A 82 6.05 -0.24 -5.38
N TYR A 83 5.36 0.81 -4.93
CA TYR A 83 4.04 1.26 -5.40
C TYR A 83 4.11 2.61 -6.13
#